data_AF-A0A9X8T5Y3-F1
#
_entry.id   AF-A0A9X8T5Y3-F1
#
_cell.length_a   1.000
_cell.length_b   1.000
_cell.length_c   1.000
_cell.angle_alpha   90.00
_cell.angle_beta   90.00
_cell.angle_gamma   90.00
#
_symmetry.space_group_name_H-M   'P 1'
#
loop_
_entity.id
_entity.type
_entity.pdbx_description
1 polymer ?
#
loop_
_entity_poly.entity_id
_entity_poly.type
_entity_poly.pdbx_seq_one_letter_code
_entity_poly.pdbx_strand_id
1 'polypeptide(L)'
;MESLKTGKSATFSRGGSDITGSLIAAGMAAELYENFTDVDGIFAAHPGIVHNPHSIKELTYREMRELAYAGFSVLHDEALLPAYRAKIPIVIKNTNNPSHPGTKIVLKHETDTPSVVVGISADDQFVSINMSKYLMNREVGFGRQVLQILEDLNIRWNICLPELMTFQSSFAKGANAY
;
A
#
# COMPACT_ATOMS: atom_id res chain seq x y z
N MET A 1 -12.22 -11.20 -8.28
CA MET A 1 -11.88 -12.47 -8.97
C MET A 1 -13.17 -13.17 -9.35
N GLU A 2 -13.57 -13.06 -10.61
CA GLU A 2 -14.47 -14.06 -11.19
C GLU A 2 -13.75 -15.40 -11.15
N SER A 3 -14.40 -16.41 -10.59
CA SER A 3 -13.88 -17.77 -10.52
C SER A 3 -13.64 -18.28 -11.93
N LEU A 4 -12.38 -18.47 -12.31
CA LEU A 4 -12.01 -19.20 -13.53
C LEU A 4 -12.28 -20.70 -13.30
N LYS A 5 -13.57 -21.06 -13.33
CA LYS A 5 -14.04 -22.46 -13.28
C LYS A 5 -13.61 -23.29 -14.48
N THR A 6 -12.97 -22.68 -15.49
CA THR A 6 -12.69 -23.30 -16.80
C THR A 6 -11.26 -23.81 -16.96
N GLY A 7 -10.44 -23.87 -15.91
CA GLY A 7 -9.04 -24.36 -16.00
C GLY A 7 -8.14 -23.51 -16.91
N LYS A 8 -8.54 -22.26 -17.19
CA LYS A 8 -7.75 -21.33 -18.01
C LYS A 8 -6.71 -20.63 -17.14
N SER A 9 -5.52 -20.38 -17.69
CA SER A 9 -4.48 -19.60 -17.04
C SER A 9 -4.94 -18.18 -16.75
N ALA A 10 -4.62 -17.68 -15.57
CA ALA A 10 -4.84 -16.29 -15.16
C ALA A 10 -3.55 -15.72 -14.58
N THR A 11 -3.39 -14.41 -14.72
CA THR A 11 -2.33 -13.65 -14.05
C THR A 11 -2.95 -12.78 -12.97
N PHE A 12 -2.24 -12.62 -11.86
CA PHE A 12 -2.54 -11.55 -10.92
C PHE A 12 -2.20 -10.19 -11.53
N SER A 13 -2.79 -9.13 -10.98
CA SER A 13 -2.36 -7.75 -11.22
C SER A 13 -0.95 -7.49 -10.64
N ARG A 14 -0.50 -6.24 -10.63
CA ARG A 14 0.81 -5.84 -10.06
C ARG A 14 0.99 -6.45 -8.65
N GLY A 15 2.19 -6.96 -8.36
CA GLY A 15 2.46 -7.68 -7.10
C GLY A 15 2.03 -9.16 -7.12
N GLY A 16 1.85 -9.76 -8.31
CA GLY A 16 1.38 -11.14 -8.43
C GLY A 16 2.21 -12.19 -7.70
N SER A 17 3.54 -12.03 -7.67
CA SER A 17 4.43 -12.92 -6.92
C SER A 17 4.19 -12.81 -5.40
N ASP A 18 4.03 -11.59 -4.89
CA ASP A 18 3.75 -11.33 -3.48
C ASP A 18 2.38 -11.90 -3.08
N ILE A 19 1.35 -11.72 -3.94
CA ILE A 19 0.02 -12.30 -3.74
C ILE A 19 0.13 -13.82 -3.66
N THR A 20 0.90 -14.42 -4.58
CA THR A 20 1.08 -15.87 -4.65
C THR A 20 1.79 -16.40 -3.40
N GLY A 21 2.88 -15.76 -2.97
CA GLY A 21 3.62 -16.15 -1.76
C GLY A 21 2.75 -16.03 -0.51
N SER A 22 2.01 -14.94 -0.38
CA SER A 22 1.05 -14.69 0.71
C SER A 22 -0.07 -15.74 0.74
N LEU A 23 -0.61 -16.12 -0.43
CA LEU A 23 -1.65 -17.14 -0.54
C LEU A 23 -1.13 -18.54 -0.18
N ILE A 24 0.07 -18.90 -0.61
CA ILE A 24 0.71 -20.17 -0.26
C ILE A 24 0.99 -20.23 1.24
N ALA A 25 1.57 -19.18 1.82
CA ALA A 25 1.81 -19.09 3.26
C ALA A 25 0.51 -19.28 4.06
N ALA A 26 -0.56 -18.59 3.67
CA ALA A 26 -1.87 -18.75 4.27
C ALA A 26 -2.44 -20.17 4.11
N GLY A 27 -2.35 -20.75 2.90
CA GLY A 27 -2.87 -22.08 2.60
C GLY A 27 -2.13 -23.21 3.33
N MET A 28 -0.85 -23.01 3.63
CA MET A 28 -0.02 -23.95 4.40
C MET A 28 -0.02 -23.68 5.91
N ALA A 29 -0.73 -22.64 6.37
CA ALA A 29 -0.67 -22.17 7.76
C ALA A 29 0.78 -21.96 8.24
N ALA A 30 1.60 -21.31 7.40
CA ALA A 30 3.00 -21.06 7.72
C ALA A 30 3.15 -20.18 8.97
N GLU A 31 4.20 -20.43 9.76
CA GLU A 31 4.50 -19.63 10.95
C GLU A 31 5.07 -18.25 10.58
N LEU A 32 5.72 -18.15 9.42
CA LEU A 32 6.36 -16.94 8.92
C LEU A 32 6.38 -16.97 7.39
N TYR A 33 6.15 -15.81 6.76
CA TYR A 33 6.38 -15.61 5.34
C TYR A 33 7.59 -14.70 5.11
N GLU A 34 8.69 -15.26 4.61
CA GLU A 34 9.84 -14.46 4.17
C GLU A 34 9.65 -14.02 2.71
N ASN A 35 9.61 -12.72 2.47
CA ASN A 35 9.55 -12.15 1.14
C ASN A 35 10.94 -11.56 0.79
N PHE A 36 11.62 -12.23 -0.13
CA PHE A 36 12.95 -11.83 -0.59
C PHE A 36 12.87 -10.86 -1.77
N THR A 37 13.41 -9.67 -1.57
CA THR A 37 13.55 -8.58 -2.55
C THR A 37 15.03 -8.26 -2.78
N ASP A 38 15.33 -7.11 -3.37
CA ASP A 38 16.67 -6.57 -3.62
C ASP A 38 17.13 -5.53 -2.58
N VAL A 39 16.32 -5.26 -1.55
CA VAL A 39 16.61 -4.29 -0.48
C VAL A 39 16.70 -4.95 0.90
N ASP A 40 17.53 -4.37 1.77
CA ASP A 40 17.76 -4.84 3.14
C ASP A 40 16.54 -4.75 4.06
N GLY A 41 15.49 -4.04 3.65
CA GLY A 41 14.25 -3.90 4.37
C GLY A 41 13.53 -2.60 4.00
N ILE A 42 12.66 -2.17 4.91
CA ILE A 42 11.89 -0.93 4.81
C ILE A 42 12.61 0.15 5.61
N PHE A 43 12.67 1.36 5.05
CA PHE A 43 13.31 2.52 5.66
C PHE A 43 12.28 3.60 6.02
N ALA A 44 12.59 4.41 7.03
CA ALA A 44 11.74 5.48 7.52
C ALA A 44 11.55 6.62 6.50
N ALA A 45 12.38 6.69 5.46
CA ALA A 45 12.24 7.60 4.33
C ALA A 45 12.92 7.00 3.10
N HIS A 46 12.60 7.50 1.91
CA HIS A 46 13.21 7.03 0.67
C HIS A 46 14.72 7.31 0.65
N PRO A 47 15.61 6.31 0.50
CA PRO A 47 17.06 6.49 0.55
C PRO A 47 17.62 7.33 -0.61
N GLY A 48 16.89 7.42 -1.73
CA GLY A 48 17.21 8.34 -2.83
C GLY A 48 16.91 9.82 -2.55
N ILE A 49 16.15 10.13 -1.50
CA ILE A 49 15.79 11.51 -1.10
C ILE A 49 16.50 11.90 0.20
N VAL A 50 16.44 11.03 1.21
CA VAL A 50 17.06 11.24 2.51
C VAL A 50 18.33 10.40 2.59
N HIS A 51 19.46 11.02 2.86
CA HIS A 51 20.72 10.29 3.03
C HIS A 51 20.70 9.46 4.31
N ASN A 52 21.06 8.18 4.20
CA ASN A 52 21.14 7.22 5.31
C ASN A 52 19.88 7.19 6.21
N PRO A 53 18.69 6.89 5.65
CA PRO A 53 17.45 6.87 6.42
C PRO A 53 17.47 5.72 7.43
N HIS A 54 16.77 5.92 8.55
CA HIS A 54 16.69 4.90 9.59
C HIS A 54 15.98 3.64 9.09
N SER A 55 16.59 2.47 9.29
CA SER A 55 15.97 1.17 8.95
C SER A 55 14.86 0.82 9.95
N ILE A 56 13.68 0.47 9.44
CA ILE A 56 12.56 0.03 10.26
C ILE A 56 12.74 -1.45 10.56
N LYS A 57 12.83 -1.80 11.85
CA LYS A 57 12.98 -3.20 12.29
C LYS A 57 11.66 -3.95 12.27
N GLU A 58 10.60 -3.27 12.70
CA GLU A 58 9.26 -3.82 12.79
C GLU A 58 8.21 -2.76 12.46
N LEU A 59 7.15 -3.16 11.77
CA LEU A 59 5.94 -2.36 11.57
C LEU A 59 4.69 -3.24 11.58
N THR A 60 3.55 -2.63 11.80
CA THR A 60 2.27 -3.32 11.66
C THR A 60 1.82 -3.38 10.21
N TYR A 61 0.94 -4.34 9.88
CA TYR A 61 0.25 -4.38 8.59
C TYR A 61 -0.45 -3.07 8.24
N ARG A 62 -0.99 -2.37 9.23
CA ARG A 62 -1.64 -1.07 9.03
C ARG A 62 -0.63 -0.01 8.62
N GLU A 63 0.48 0.12 9.35
CA GLU A 63 1.54 1.08 9.03
C GLU A 63 2.19 0.80 7.68
N MET A 64 2.42 -0.47 7.36
CA MET A 64 2.89 -0.89 6.02
C MET A 64 1.99 -0.29 4.95
N ARG A 65 0.68 -0.51 5.10
CA ARG A 65 -0.31 -0.12 4.10
C ARG A 65 -0.34 1.39 3.91
N GLU A 66 -0.31 2.17 5.00
CA GLU A 66 -0.27 3.63 4.91
C GLU A 66 1.01 4.13 4.23
N LEU A 67 2.17 3.51 4.52
CA LEU A 67 3.43 3.82 3.83
C LEU A 67 3.38 3.46 2.33
N ALA A 68 2.86 2.28 2.00
CA ALA A 68 2.73 1.81 0.63
C ALA A 68 1.82 2.71 -0.21
N TYR A 69 0.69 3.15 0.36
CA TYR A 69 -0.23 4.09 -0.31
C TYR A 69 0.40 5.44 -0.63
N ALA A 70 1.35 5.89 0.18
CA ALA A 70 1.99 7.20 0.03
C ALA A 70 3.29 7.15 -0.80
N GLY A 71 3.49 6.09 -1.59
CA GLY A 71 4.55 6.00 -2.61
C GLY A 71 5.66 5.00 -2.29
N PHE A 72 5.57 4.24 -1.19
CA PHE A 72 6.56 3.22 -0.86
C PHE A 72 6.33 1.94 -1.67
N SER A 73 7.20 1.66 -2.66
CA SER A 73 6.94 0.69 -3.74
C SER A 73 7.52 -0.72 -3.52
N VAL A 74 8.07 -1.04 -2.35
CA VAL A 74 8.71 -2.36 -2.11
C VAL A 74 7.70 -3.51 -2.16
N LEU A 75 6.44 -3.27 -1.80
CA LEU A 75 5.38 -4.27 -1.80
C LEU A 75 4.05 -3.63 -2.19
N HIS A 76 3.23 -4.38 -2.93
CA HIS A 76 1.83 -4.02 -3.09
C HIS A 76 1.07 -4.40 -1.81
N ASP A 77 0.43 -3.43 -1.18
CA ASP A 77 -0.31 -3.59 0.07
C ASP A 77 -1.39 -4.70 0.01
N GLU A 78 -2.19 -4.74 -1.08
CA GLU A 78 -3.20 -5.78 -1.30
C GLU A 78 -2.60 -7.19 -1.40
N ALA A 79 -1.33 -7.30 -1.78
CA ALA A 79 -0.66 -8.60 -1.89
C ALA A 79 -0.49 -9.29 -0.54
N LEU A 80 -0.44 -8.52 0.55
CA LEU A 80 -0.25 -9.05 1.89
C LEU A 80 -1.57 -9.49 2.54
N LEU A 81 -2.71 -9.25 1.89
CA LEU A 81 -4.03 -9.50 2.46
C LEU A 81 -4.28 -10.97 2.87
N PRO A 82 -3.86 -12.00 2.09
CA PRO A 82 -3.97 -13.39 2.53
C PRO A 82 -3.22 -13.68 3.84
N ALA A 83 -1.94 -13.30 3.93
CA ALA A 83 -1.11 -13.46 5.13
C ALA A 83 -1.68 -12.68 6.32
N TYR A 84 -2.15 -11.45 6.11
CA TYR A 84 -2.84 -10.66 7.15
C TYR A 84 -4.07 -11.38 7.72
N ARG A 85 -4.93 -11.92 6.84
CA ARG A 85 -6.14 -12.67 7.26
C ARG A 85 -5.79 -13.95 7.99
N ALA A 86 -4.73 -14.64 7.57
CA ALA A 86 -4.21 -15.82 8.22
C ALA A 86 -3.40 -15.51 9.50
N LYS A 87 -3.22 -14.22 9.84
CA LYS A 87 -2.45 -13.76 11.00
C LYS A 87 -0.98 -14.21 10.98
N ILE A 88 -0.42 -14.38 9.79
CA ILE A 88 0.97 -14.81 9.58
C ILE A 88 1.86 -13.57 9.56
N PRO A 89 2.96 -13.48 10.33
CA PRO A 89 3.92 -12.39 10.19
C PRO A 89 4.71 -12.51 8.87
N ILE A 90 5.22 -11.39 8.37
CA ILE A 90 6.03 -11.34 7.14
C ILE A 90 7.39 -10.74 7.48
N VAL A 91 8.47 -11.20 6.85
CA VAL A 91 9.78 -10.51 6.93
C VAL A 91 10.25 -10.17 5.53
N ILE A 92 10.56 -8.89 5.30
CA ILE A 92 11.16 -8.41 4.05
C ILE A 92 12.67 -8.61 4.14
N LYS A 93 13.21 -9.41 3.23
CA LYS A 93 14.60 -9.87 3.23
C LYS A 93 15.29 -9.45 1.93
N ASN A 94 16.62 -9.31 1.97
CA ASN A 94 17.42 -9.05 0.78
C ASN A 94 18.03 -10.35 0.25
N THR A 95 17.79 -10.66 -1.02
CA THR A 95 18.43 -11.78 -1.71
C THR A 95 19.95 -11.62 -1.78
N ASN A 96 20.44 -10.38 -1.90
CA ASN A 96 21.86 -10.06 -2.01
C ASN A 96 22.57 -9.93 -0.64
N ASN A 97 21.80 -9.88 0.45
CA ASN A 97 22.33 -9.77 1.82
C ASN A 97 21.46 -10.59 2.79
N PRO A 98 21.45 -11.93 2.66
CA PRO A 98 20.52 -12.80 3.40
C PRO A 98 20.75 -12.80 4.91
N SER A 99 21.95 -12.42 5.37
CA SER A 99 22.27 -12.24 6.78
C SER A 99 21.61 -11.01 7.43
N HIS A 100 21.16 -10.04 6.63
CA HIS A 100 20.47 -8.87 7.17
C HIS A 100 19.14 -9.30 7.82
N PRO A 101 18.78 -8.81 9.01
CA PRO A 101 17.55 -9.21 9.72
C PRO A 101 16.28 -8.85 8.95
N GLY A 102 16.34 -7.85 8.06
CA GLY A 102 15.17 -7.42 7.32
C GLY A 102 14.25 -6.51 8.12
N THR A 103 13.01 -6.42 7.65
CA THR A 103 11.94 -5.75 8.37
C THR A 103 10.78 -6.69 8.62
N LYS A 104 10.36 -6.83 9.89
CA LYS A 104 9.25 -7.69 10.30
C LYS A 104 7.92 -6.92 10.23
N ILE A 105 6.91 -7.52 9.62
CA ILE A 105 5.54 -7.00 9.53
C ILE A 105 4.64 -7.86 10.41
N VAL A 106 4.01 -7.23 11.40
CA VAL A 106 3.22 -7.90 12.44
C VAL A 106 1.79 -7.36 12.51
N LEU A 107 0.90 -8.05 13.22
CA LEU A 107 -0.48 -7.58 13.43
C LEU A 107 -0.55 -6.39 14.39
N LYS A 108 0.29 -6.43 15.41
CA LYS A 108 0.41 -5.44 16.47
C LYS A 108 1.84 -5.50 17.00
N HIS A 109 2.40 -4.35 17.36
CA HIS A 109 3.70 -4.29 18.02
C HIS A 109 3.74 -5.13 19.29
N GLU A 110 4.90 -5.74 19.55
CA GLU A 110 5.18 -6.52 20.76
C GLU A 110 5.45 -5.60 21.98
N THR A 111 5.81 -4.34 21.75
CA THR A 111 6.13 -3.35 22.80
C THR A 111 5.06 -2.27 22.96
N ASP A 112 4.84 -1.81 24.19
CA ASP A 112 3.80 -0.82 24.55
C ASP A 112 4.16 0.64 24.18
N THR A 113 5.35 0.89 23.63
CA THR A 113 5.78 2.23 23.19
C THR A 113 6.16 2.23 21.71
N PRO A 114 5.20 2.09 20.78
CA PRO A 114 5.47 2.32 19.37
C PRO A 114 5.90 3.77 19.14
N SER A 115 6.83 3.99 18.22
CA SER A 115 7.20 5.33 17.77
C SER A 115 5.96 6.07 17.26
N VAL A 116 5.78 7.33 17.66
CA VAL A 116 4.64 8.17 17.22
C VAL A 116 4.65 8.37 15.70
N VAL A 117 5.84 8.38 15.09
CA VAL A 117 6.05 8.49 13.65
C VAL A 117 6.92 7.31 13.22
N VAL A 118 6.41 6.51 12.28
CA VAL A 118 7.08 5.28 11.80
C VAL A 118 7.89 5.55 10.54
N GLY A 119 7.39 6.42 9.66
CA GLY A 119 8.08 6.82 8.44
C GLY A 119 7.42 8.01 7.75
N ILE A 120 8.11 8.55 6.77
CA ILE A 120 7.70 9.65 5.92
C ILE A 120 7.79 9.16 4.47
N SER A 121 6.70 9.31 3.75
CA SER A 121 6.56 8.95 2.35
C SER A 121 5.98 10.15 1.59
N ALA A 122 6.39 10.30 0.33
CA ALA A 122 5.99 11.39 -0.53
C ALA A 122 5.86 10.88 -1.96
N ASP A 123 4.90 11.45 -2.68
CA ASP A 123 4.68 11.22 -4.11
C ASP A 123 4.37 12.60 -4.74
N ASP A 124 4.97 12.88 -5.89
CA ASP A 124 4.88 14.15 -6.62
C ASP A 124 3.80 14.13 -7.73
N GLN A 125 3.12 12.99 -7.94
CA GLN A 125 2.18 12.77 -9.03
C GLN A 125 0.71 12.94 -8.64
N PHE A 126 0.41 13.92 -7.77
CA PHE A 126 -0.96 14.24 -7.39
C PHE A 126 -1.53 15.42 -8.17
N VAL A 127 -2.78 15.28 -8.61
CA VAL A 127 -3.62 16.38 -9.08
C VAL A 127 -4.71 16.63 -8.04
N SER A 128 -4.86 17.89 -7.64
CA SER A 128 -5.93 18.34 -6.74
C SER A 128 -7.03 19.06 -7.53
N ILE A 129 -8.23 18.50 -7.50
CA ILE A 129 -9.45 19.09 -8.06
C ILE A 129 -10.21 19.73 -6.89
N ASN A 130 -10.26 21.06 -6.89
CA ASN A 130 -11.02 21.84 -5.90
C ASN A 130 -12.30 22.36 -6.55
N MET A 131 -13.46 22.11 -5.93
CA MET A 131 -14.76 22.55 -6.45
C MET A 131 -15.51 23.38 -5.43
N SER A 132 -15.80 24.63 -5.77
CA SER A 132 -16.64 25.50 -4.97
C SER A 132 -18.00 25.68 -5.64
N LYS A 133 -19.06 25.58 -4.84
CA LYS A 133 -20.44 25.84 -5.26
C LYS A 133 -21.17 26.60 -4.16
N TYR A 134 -21.83 27.68 -4.51
CA TYR A 134 -22.66 28.42 -3.56
C TYR A 134 -23.84 27.55 -3.11
N LEU A 135 -24.10 27.50 -1.79
CA LEU A 135 -25.16 26.67 -1.18
C LEU A 135 -25.07 25.17 -1.51
N MET A 136 -23.85 24.65 -1.68
CA MET A 136 -23.59 23.24 -1.97
C MET A 136 -24.30 22.27 -1.00
N ASN A 137 -24.39 22.64 0.27
CA ASN A 137 -25.02 21.84 1.32
C ASN A 137 -26.56 21.77 1.24
N ARG A 138 -27.21 22.61 0.43
CA ARG A 138 -28.67 22.61 0.26
C ARG A 138 -29.14 21.65 -0.82
N GLU A 139 -28.24 21.16 -1.67
CA GLU A 139 -28.57 20.29 -2.77
C GLU A 139 -28.26 18.83 -2.42
N VAL A 140 -29.33 18.04 -2.28
CA VAL A 140 -29.21 16.59 -2.05
C VAL A 140 -28.61 15.93 -3.29
N GLY A 141 -27.51 15.20 -3.12
CA GLY A 141 -26.90 14.40 -4.17
C GLY A 141 -25.79 15.08 -4.96
N PHE A 142 -25.40 16.33 -4.62
CA PHE A 142 -24.29 17.00 -5.29
C PHE A 142 -22.98 16.17 -5.27
N GLY A 143 -22.59 15.67 -4.09
CA GLY A 143 -21.40 14.79 -3.98
C GLY A 143 -21.53 13.50 -4.81
N ARG A 144 -22.73 12.92 -4.89
CA ARG A 144 -22.99 11.75 -5.74
C ARG A 144 -22.81 12.08 -7.22
N GLN A 145 -23.32 13.23 -7.69
CA GLN A 145 -23.16 13.65 -9.08
C GLN A 145 -21.69 13.84 -9.44
N VAL A 146 -20.91 14.44 -8.55
CA VAL A 146 -19.47 14.60 -8.73
C VAL A 146 -18.78 13.24 -8.86
N LEU A 147 -19.06 12.32 -7.93
CA LEU A 147 -18.50 10.97 -7.98
C LEU A 147 -18.94 10.20 -9.23
N GLN A 148 -20.18 10.39 -9.69
CA GLN A 148 -20.68 9.81 -10.93
C GLN A 148 -19.89 10.33 -12.14
N ILE A 149 -19.59 11.63 -12.21
CA ILE A 149 -18.78 12.19 -13.31
C ILE A 149 -17.38 11.58 -13.31
N LEU A 150 -16.76 11.40 -12.14
CA LEU A 150 -15.45 10.74 -12.05
C LEU A 150 -15.52 9.29 -12.53
N GLU A 151 -16.57 8.55 -12.16
CA GLU A 151 -16.83 7.18 -12.62
C GLU A 151 -17.02 7.12 -14.14
N ASP A 152 -17.89 7.98 -14.70
CA ASP A 152 -18.19 8.04 -16.14
C ASP A 152 -16.94 8.36 -16.98
N LEU A 153 -16.02 9.16 -16.43
CA LEU A 153 -14.73 9.49 -17.03
C LEU A 153 -13.62 8.47 -16.73
N ASN A 154 -13.91 7.42 -15.95
CA ASN A 154 -12.95 6.43 -15.47
C ASN A 154 -11.75 7.06 -14.73
N ILE A 155 -12.01 8.12 -13.97
CA ILE A 155 -11.02 8.82 -13.13
C ILE A 155 -11.12 8.27 -11.71
N ARG A 156 -10.04 7.64 -11.25
CA ARG A 156 -9.90 7.19 -9.86
C ARG A 156 -9.51 8.36 -8.97
N TRP A 157 -10.07 8.41 -7.76
CA TRP A 157 -9.73 9.38 -6.73
C TRP A 157 -9.19 8.64 -5.48
N ASN A 158 -8.39 9.35 -4.67
CA ASN A 158 -7.74 8.77 -3.48
C ASN A 158 -8.23 9.44 -2.19
N ILE A 159 -8.07 10.76 -2.09
CA ILE A 159 -8.45 11.53 -0.89
C ILE A 159 -9.58 12.50 -1.25
N CYS A 160 -10.60 12.56 -0.39
CA CYS A 160 -11.68 13.54 -0.48
C CYS A 160 -11.78 14.35 0.83
N LEU A 161 -11.59 15.67 0.75
CA LEU A 161 -11.75 16.57 1.90
C LEU A 161 -13.08 17.33 1.78
N PRO A 162 -14.01 17.20 2.75
CA PRO A 162 -15.39 17.66 2.60
C PRO A 162 -15.57 19.19 2.67
N GLU A 163 -14.65 19.93 3.30
CA GLU A 163 -14.81 21.38 3.55
C GLU A 163 -14.81 22.23 2.26
N LEU A 164 -14.19 21.75 1.18
CA LEU A 164 -14.16 22.39 -0.15
C LEU A 164 -14.44 21.39 -1.29
N MET A 165 -15.00 20.23 -0.94
CA MET A 165 -15.10 19.05 -1.81
C MET A 165 -13.87 18.88 -2.71
N THR A 166 -12.70 18.82 -2.06
CA THR A 166 -11.42 18.67 -2.73
C THR A 166 -11.16 17.20 -2.98
N PHE A 167 -11.00 16.82 -4.24
CA PHE A 167 -10.56 15.48 -4.64
C PHE A 167 -9.10 15.51 -5.03
N GLN A 168 -8.29 14.66 -4.42
CA GLN A 168 -6.92 14.42 -4.88
C GLN A 168 -6.88 13.07 -5.58
N SER A 169 -6.44 13.07 -6.83
CA SER A 169 -6.15 11.88 -7.61
C SER A 169 -4.64 11.77 -7.81
N SER A 170 -4.05 10.64 -7.46
CA SER A 170 -2.73 10.27 -7.97
C SER A 170 -2.91 9.57 -9.32
N PHE A 171 -2.22 10.05 -10.34
CA PHE A 171 -2.15 9.32 -11.61
C PHE A 171 -0.96 8.38 -11.54
N ALA A 172 -1.16 7.20 -10.96
CA ALA A 172 -0.16 6.14 -11.01
C ALA A 172 -0.02 5.62 -12.47
N LYS A 173 0.76 6.31 -13.30
CA LYS A 173 1.53 5.61 -14.34
C LYS A 173 2.62 4.87 -13.60
N GLY A 174 2.83 3.59 -13.89
CA GLY A 174 3.89 2.80 -13.27
C GLY A 174 5.21 3.54 -13.33
N ALA A 175 5.58 4.20 -12.24
CA ALA A 175 6.88 4.81 -12.08
C ALA A 175 7.85 3.66 -11.85
N ASN A 176 8.82 3.57 -12.75
CA ASN A 176 9.95 2.66 -12.65
C ASN A 176 10.71 2.98 -11.37
N ALA A 177 10.93 1.96 -10.55
CA ALA A 177 11.86 2.01 -9.44
C ALA A 177 13.28 1.95 -10.01
N TYR A 178 14.05 3.00 -9.76
CA TYR A 178 15.48 2.98 -9.48
C TYR A 178 15.76 4.05 -8.44
#